data_AF-A0A2D6YUV7-F1
#
_entry.id   AF-A0A2D6YUV7-F1
#
_cell.length_a   1.000
_cell.length_b   1.000
_cell.length_c   1.000
_cell.angle_alpha   90.00
_cell.angle_beta   90.00
_cell.angle_gamma   90.00
#
_symmetry.space_group_name_H-M   'P 1'
#
loop_
_entity.id
_entity.type
_entity.pdbx_description
1 polymer ?
#
loop_
_entity_poly.entity_id
_entity_poly.type
_entity_poly.pdbx_seq_one_letter_code
_entity_poly.pdbx_strand_id
1 'polypeptide(L)'
;MTGLRSALAGLISDCRQVGGTRPIDISRGLGIDMKLAWKMSHLAEAARPFDSARHVPGGAGMRIFLDAAADRGADPDDVKRTETAFAKLQAIIAAHCGSRKAFETMVLEIQEAEDRPPALADRERLFEGARSVWGLKADLIHRMDILHPCRVEGLMDCVTIRTLAGTRRLRGGVPLVFPRPRVVDDRGMESR
;
A
#
# COMPACT_ATOMS: atom_id res chain seq x y z
N MET A 1 -15.08 -2.12 -9.09
CA MET A 1 -14.00 -2.69 -9.93
C MET A 1 -14.52 -3.48 -11.13
N THR A 2 -15.39 -4.50 -10.95
CA THR A 2 -15.90 -5.33 -12.06
C THR A 2 -16.53 -4.52 -13.20
N GLY A 3 -17.35 -3.51 -12.88
CA GLY A 3 -17.96 -2.64 -13.89
C GLY A 3 -16.93 -1.82 -14.69
N LEU A 4 -15.85 -1.34 -14.06
CA LEU A 4 -14.80 -0.61 -14.76
C LEU A 4 -13.97 -1.52 -15.67
N ARG A 5 -13.59 -2.71 -15.18
CA ARG A 5 -12.91 -3.71 -16.02
C ARG A 5 -13.72 -4.04 -17.26
N SER A 6 -15.00 -4.40 -17.08
CA SER A 6 -15.87 -4.78 -18.19
C SER A 6 -16.05 -3.66 -19.19
N ALA A 7 -16.19 -2.41 -18.73
CA ALA A 7 -16.32 -1.26 -19.60
C ALA A 7 -15.04 -1.00 -20.40
N LEU A 8 -13.86 -1.05 -19.75
CA LEU A 8 -12.55 -0.91 -20.40
C LEU A 8 -12.29 -2.00 -21.44
N ALA A 9 -12.58 -3.26 -21.10
CA ALA A 9 -12.41 -4.39 -22.02
C ALA A 9 -13.31 -4.25 -23.25
N GLY A 10 -14.57 -3.85 -23.07
CA GLY A 10 -15.48 -3.55 -24.19
C GLY A 10 -14.94 -2.42 -25.06
N LEU A 11 -14.64 -1.27 -24.45
CA LEU A 11 -14.12 -0.10 -25.18
C LEU A 11 -12.86 -0.41 -25.99
N ILE A 12 -11.93 -1.19 -25.44
CA ILE A 12 -10.70 -1.60 -26.14
C ILE A 12 -11.02 -2.56 -27.30
N SER A 13 -11.93 -3.50 -27.09
CA SER A 13 -12.33 -4.48 -28.11
C SER A 13 -13.09 -3.82 -29.27
N ASP A 14 -13.89 -2.81 -28.99
CA ASP A 14 -14.75 -2.15 -29.98
C ASP A 14 -13.99 -1.06 -30.76
N CYS A 15 -12.83 -0.61 -30.27
CA CYS A 15 -11.98 0.35 -30.95
C CYS A 15 -11.14 -0.31 -32.07
N ARG A 16 -11.54 -0.13 -33.33
CA ARG A 16 -10.93 -0.77 -34.52
C ARG A 16 -9.44 -0.51 -34.71
N GLN A 17 -8.94 0.60 -34.18
CA GLN A 17 -7.55 1.04 -34.29
C GLN A 17 -6.65 0.32 -33.30
N VAL A 18 -7.22 -0.35 -32.29
CA VAL A 18 -6.50 -1.10 -31.29
C VAL A 18 -6.44 -2.58 -31.70
N GLY A 19 -5.23 -3.06 -31.98
CA GLY A 19 -5.02 -4.44 -32.46
C GLY A 19 -5.14 -5.54 -31.38
N GLY A 20 -5.44 -5.17 -30.13
CA GLY A 20 -5.55 -6.08 -29.00
C GLY A 20 -5.34 -5.40 -27.64
N THR A 21 -5.37 -6.19 -26.57
CA THR A 21 -5.27 -5.71 -25.19
C THR A 21 -3.83 -5.58 -24.68
N ARG A 22 -2.81 -5.92 -25.49
CA ARG A 22 -1.41 -5.74 -25.11
C ARG A 22 -1.09 -4.24 -25.04
N PRO A 23 -0.21 -3.80 -24.11
CA PRO A 23 0.13 -2.38 -23.96
C PRO A 23 0.60 -1.70 -25.24
N ILE A 24 1.38 -2.41 -26.07
CA ILE A 24 1.89 -1.87 -27.34
C ILE A 24 0.78 -1.65 -28.37
N ASP A 25 -0.23 -2.52 -28.40
CA ASP A 25 -1.36 -2.41 -29.33
C ASP A 25 -2.25 -1.24 -28.92
N ILE A 26 -2.49 -1.06 -27.62
CA ILE A 26 -3.23 0.08 -27.07
C ILE A 26 -2.45 1.38 -27.30
N SER A 27 -1.15 1.42 -27.02
CA SER A 27 -0.32 2.62 -27.18
C SER A 27 -0.25 3.07 -28.64
N ARG A 28 -0.01 2.15 -29.58
CA ARG A 28 -0.01 2.48 -31.02
C ARG A 28 -1.41 2.81 -31.53
N GLY A 29 -2.38 1.99 -31.14
CA GLY A 29 -3.76 2.11 -31.57
C GLY A 29 -4.37 3.43 -31.12
N LEU A 30 -4.09 3.89 -29.91
CA LEU A 30 -4.63 5.13 -29.32
C LEU A 30 -3.64 6.29 -29.22
N GLY A 31 -2.39 6.13 -29.66
CA GLY A 31 -1.39 7.20 -29.60
C GLY A 31 -1.12 7.75 -28.20
N ILE A 32 -1.34 6.94 -27.16
CA ILE A 32 -1.08 7.30 -25.76
C ILE A 32 0.28 6.76 -25.30
N ASP A 33 0.80 7.35 -24.23
CA ASP A 33 2.08 6.92 -23.65
C ASP A 33 2.03 5.46 -23.15
N MET A 34 3.17 4.76 -23.26
CA MET A 34 3.28 3.33 -22.94
C MET A 34 2.90 3.01 -21.49
N LYS A 35 3.16 3.91 -20.54
CA LYS A 35 2.85 3.72 -19.12
C LYS A 35 1.34 3.76 -18.87
N LEU A 36 0.62 4.66 -19.54
CA LEU A 36 -0.84 4.68 -19.48
C LEU A 36 -1.42 3.45 -20.17
N ALA A 37 -0.93 3.09 -21.36
CA ALA A 37 -1.37 1.89 -22.07
C ALA A 37 -1.17 0.61 -21.25
N TRP A 38 -0.02 0.49 -20.56
CA TRP A 38 0.27 -0.62 -19.66
C TRP A 38 -0.75 -0.75 -18.53
N LYS A 39 -1.14 0.38 -17.91
CA LYS A 39 -2.19 0.39 -16.89
C LYS A 39 -3.54 -0.06 -17.45
N MET A 40 -3.91 0.41 -18.63
CA MET A 40 -5.19 0.07 -19.26
C MET A 40 -5.27 -1.41 -19.61
N SER A 41 -4.20 -1.95 -20.18
CA SER A 41 -4.04 -3.39 -20.46
C SER A 41 -4.25 -4.23 -19.19
N HIS A 42 -3.54 -3.91 -18.09
CA HIS A 42 -3.66 -4.65 -16.83
C HIS A 42 -5.06 -4.54 -16.20
N LEU A 43 -5.73 -3.40 -16.36
CA LEU A 43 -7.09 -3.22 -15.88
C LEU A 43 -8.09 -4.04 -16.69
N ALA A 44 -7.96 -4.06 -18.01
CA ALA A 44 -8.86 -4.78 -18.92
C ALA A 44 -8.70 -6.31 -18.81
N GLU A 45 -7.47 -6.79 -18.65
CA GLU A 45 -7.14 -8.23 -18.59
C GLU A 45 -7.20 -8.82 -17.17
N ALA A 46 -7.54 -8.04 -16.15
CA ALA A 46 -7.51 -8.50 -14.77
C ALA A 46 -8.48 -9.67 -14.52
N ALA A 47 -7.94 -10.83 -14.15
CA ALA A 47 -8.71 -12.04 -13.87
C ALA A 47 -9.73 -11.80 -12.74
N ARG A 48 -9.27 -11.25 -11.60
CA ARG A 48 -10.14 -10.82 -10.50
C ARG A 48 -10.19 -9.29 -10.41
N PRO A 49 -11.33 -8.71 -9.97
CA PRO A 49 -11.51 -7.26 -9.96
C PRO A 49 -10.45 -6.47 -9.17
N PHE A 50 -9.81 -7.08 -8.16
CA PHE A 50 -8.83 -6.41 -7.32
C PHE A 50 -7.37 -6.60 -7.75
N ASP A 51 -7.09 -7.55 -8.65
CA ASP A 51 -5.72 -7.86 -9.15
C ASP A 51 -5.04 -6.66 -9.81
N SER A 52 -5.84 -5.73 -10.33
CA SER A 52 -5.37 -4.54 -11.03
C SER A 52 -5.65 -3.23 -10.30
N ALA A 53 -6.00 -3.26 -9.01
CA ALA A 53 -6.31 -2.04 -8.24
C ALA A 53 -5.17 -1.00 -8.28
N ARG A 54 -3.91 -1.45 -8.18
CA ARG A 54 -2.71 -0.59 -8.30
C ARG A 54 -2.51 0.05 -9.69
N HIS A 55 -3.21 -0.46 -10.71
CA HIS A 55 -3.11 0.03 -12.08
C HIS A 55 -4.19 1.07 -12.40
N VAL A 56 -5.15 1.32 -11.51
CA VAL A 56 -6.18 2.36 -11.68
C VAL A 56 -5.51 3.72 -11.89
N PRO A 57 -5.73 4.41 -13.03
CA PRO A 57 -5.11 5.69 -13.30
C PRO A 57 -5.71 6.79 -12.39
N GLY A 58 -5.05 7.95 -12.37
CA GLY A 58 -5.70 9.17 -11.85
C GLY A 58 -6.70 9.72 -12.87
N GLY A 59 -7.53 10.69 -12.46
CA GLY A 59 -8.54 11.29 -13.35
C GLY A 59 -7.97 11.89 -14.64
N ALA A 60 -6.80 12.53 -14.59
CA ALA A 60 -6.12 13.03 -15.79
C ALA A 60 -5.72 11.91 -16.75
N GLY A 61 -5.21 10.78 -16.22
CA GLY A 61 -4.83 9.64 -17.06
C GLY A 61 -6.04 8.94 -17.67
N MET A 62 -7.15 8.82 -16.93
CA MET A 62 -8.38 8.26 -17.49
C MET A 62 -8.93 9.16 -18.60
N ARG A 63 -8.92 10.49 -18.41
CA ARG A 63 -9.36 11.44 -19.43
C ARG A 63 -8.52 11.36 -20.70
N ILE A 64 -7.19 11.35 -20.59
CA ILE A 64 -6.30 11.16 -21.76
C ILE A 64 -6.66 9.89 -22.54
N PHE A 65 -6.94 8.79 -21.84
CA PHE A 65 -7.33 7.54 -22.48
C PHE A 65 -8.69 7.63 -23.18
N LEU A 66 -9.72 8.19 -22.52
CA LEU A 66 -11.06 8.32 -23.07
C LEU A 66 -11.11 9.29 -24.26
N ASP A 67 -10.42 10.43 -24.16
CA ASP A 67 -10.29 11.41 -25.24
C ASP A 67 -9.61 10.76 -26.45
N ALA A 68 -8.50 10.05 -26.25
CA ALA A 68 -7.78 9.36 -27.32
C ALA A 68 -8.57 8.22 -27.97
N ALA A 69 -9.44 7.55 -27.21
CA ALA A 69 -10.36 6.53 -27.73
C ALA A 69 -11.48 7.17 -28.57
N ALA A 70 -12.08 8.25 -28.08
CA ALA A 70 -13.12 9.00 -28.79
C ALA A 70 -12.58 9.61 -30.09
N ASP A 71 -11.39 10.20 -30.07
CA ASP A 71 -10.71 10.76 -31.25
C ASP A 71 -10.41 9.70 -32.32
N ARG A 72 -10.36 8.43 -31.92
CA ARG A 72 -10.21 7.29 -32.83
C ARG A 72 -11.51 6.58 -33.14
N GLY A 73 -12.64 7.20 -32.84
CA GLY A 73 -13.95 6.69 -33.26
C GLY A 73 -14.40 5.47 -32.47
N ALA A 74 -13.98 5.35 -31.20
CA ALA A 74 -14.67 4.47 -30.27
C ALA A 74 -16.13 4.90 -30.12
N ASP A 75 -17.02 3.94 -29.85
CA ASP A 75 -18.45 4.22 -29.67
C ASP A 75 -18.65 5.20 -28.49
N PRO A 76 -19.37 6.33 -28.70
CA PRO A 76 -19.69 7.28 -27.63
C PRO A 76 -20.33 6.63 -26.40
N ASP A 77 -21.15 5.59 -26.58
CA ASP A 77 -21.80 4.89 -25.48
C ASP A 77 -20.81 4.06 -24.65
N ASP A 78 -19.79 3.48 -25.28
CA ASP A 78 -18.72 2.74 -24.58
C ASP A 78 -17.80 3.68 -23.81
N VAL A 79 -17.49 4.84 -24.39
CA VAL A 79 -16.72 5.90 -23.74
C VAL A 79 -17.47 6.37 -22.48
N LYS A 80 -18.76 6.71 -22.62
CA LYS A 80 -19.61 7.17 -21.51
C LYS A 80 -19.81 6.09 -20.44
N ARG A 81 -19.93 4.82 -20.83
CA ARG A 81 -20.03 3.69 -19.91
C ARG A 81 -18.74 3.56 -19.08
N THR A 82 -17.59 3.69 -19.72
CA THR A 82 -16.27 3.62 -19.06
C THR A 82 -16.05 4.80 -18.12
N GLU A 83 -16.39 6.02 -18.55
CA GLU A 83 -16.36 7.22 -17.73
C GLU A 83 -17.23 7.06 -16.47
N THR A 84 -18.47 6.61 -16.64
CA THR A 84 -19.42 6.39 -15.54
C THR A 84 -18.90 5.34 -14.56
N ALA A 85 -18.35 4.23 -15.07
CA ALA A 85 -17.79 3.18 -14.23
C ALA A 85 -16.57 3.66 -13.44
N PHE A 86 -15.73 4.50 -14.05
CA PHE A 86 -14.59 5.12 -13.38
C PHE A 86 -15.04 6.11 -12.30
N ALA A 87 -16.01 6.98 -12.59
CA ALA A 87 -16.57 7.92 -11.63
C ALA A 87 -17.18 7.20 -10.41
N LYS A 88 -17.91 6.11 -10.63
CA LYS A 88 -18.44 5.27 -9.54
C LYS A 88 -17.32 4.68 -8.67
N LEU A 89 -16.23 4.20 -9.28
CA LEU A 89 -15.09 3.71 -8.52
C LEU A 89 -14.44 4.83 -7.70
N GLN A 90 -14.23 6.01 -8.30
CA GLN A 90 -13.67 7.16 -7.59
C GLN A 90 -14.55 7.57 -6.40
N ALA A 91 -15.87 7.58 -6.56
CA ALA A 91 -16.81 7.87 -5.48
C ALA A 91 -16.71 6.85 -4.33
N ILE A 92 -16.61 5.55 -4.65
CA ILE A 92 -16.40 4.49 -3.64
C ILE A 92 -15.06 4.68 -2.91
N ILE A 93 -13.97 4.95 -3.63
CA ILE A 93 -12.65 5.18 -3.04
C ILE A 93 -12.70 6.40 -2.11
N ALA A 94 -13.31 7.50 -2.54
CA ALA A 94 -13.44 8.70 -1.74
C ALA A 94 -14.28 8.45 -0.47
N ALA A 95 -15.43 7.77 -0.60
CA ALA A 95 -16.35 7.53 0.49
C ALA A 95 -15.83 6.55 1.56
N HIS A 96 -15.10 5.50 1.14
CA HIS A 96 -14.72 4.40 2.03
C HIS A 96 -13.24 4.34 2.37
N CYS A 97 -12.37 4.84 1.50
CA CYS A 97 -10.91 4.75 1.69
C CYS A 97 -10.28 6.12 1.95
N GLY A 98 -10.97 7.22 1.62
CA GLY A 98 -10.48 8.60 1.72
C GLY A 98 -9.41 8.97 0.69
N SER A 99 -8.61 8.02 0.21
CA SER A 99 -7.63 8.26 -0.87
C SER A 99 -7.38 7.00 -1.70
N ARG A 100 -6.89 7.19 -2.94
CA ARG A 100 -6.46 6.07 -3.79
C ARG A 100 -5.34 5.25 -3.15
N LYS A 101 -4.39 5.91 -2.48
CA LYS A 101 -3.28 5.24 -1.80
C LYS A 101 -3.80 4.31 -0.68
N ALA A 102 -4.74 4.79 0.12
CA ALA A 102 -5.38 3.98 1.15
C ALA A 102 -6.17 2.82 0.55
N PHE A 103 -6.91 3.04 -0.55
CA PHE A 103 -7.59 1.97 -1.29
C PHE A 103 -6.61 0.90 -1.79
N GLU A 104 -5.49 1.29 -2.39
CA GLU A 104 -4.44 0.38 -2.86
C GLU A 104 -3.88 -0.46 -1.69
N THR A 105 -3.59 0.16 -0.54
CA THR A 105 -3.14 -0.56 0.67
C THR A 105 -4.20 -1.55 1.18
N MET A 106 -5.46 -1.13 1.27
CA MET A 106 -6.55 -2.01 1.72
C MET A 106 -6.74 -3.22 0.79
N VAL A 107 -6.61 -3.01 -0.53
CA VAL A 107 -6.71 -4.11 -1.50
C VAL A 107 -5.52 -5.06 -1.40
N LEU A 108 -4.30 -4.54 -1.22
CA LEU A 108 -3.10 -5.37 -1.03
C LEU A 108 -3.27 -6.31 0.17
N GLU A 109 -3.73 -5.82 1.31
CA GLU A 109 -3.96 -6.64 2.51
C GLU A 109 -5.03 -7.74 2.29
N ILE A 110 -6.08 -7.45 1.51
CA ILE A 110 -7.09 -8.47 1.13
C ILE A 110 -6.46 -9.56 0.25
N GLN A 111 -5.49 -9.22 -0.59
CA GLN A 111 -4.79 -10.15 -1.47
C GLN A 111 -3.65 -10.91 -0.77
N GLU A 112 -3.00 -10.28 0.21
CA GLU A 112 -1.88 -10.81 0.99
C GLU A 112 -2.31 -11.59 2.24
N ALA A 113 -3.62 -11.79 2.45
CA ALA A 113 -4.17 -12.65 3.50
C ALA A 113 -3.71 -14.14 3.42
N GLU A 114 -2.87 -14.49 2.45
CA GLU A 114 -1.99 -15.67 2.47
C GLU A 114 -0.62 -15.31 3.08
N ASP A 115 -0.52 -15.38 4.42
CA ASP A 115 0.71 -15.50 5.24
C ASP A 115 1.99 -14.79 4.75
N ARG A 116 1.94 -13.48 4.46
CA ARG A 116 3.15 -12.69 4.19
C ARG A 116 3.32 -11.53 5.18
N PRO A 117 4.51 -11.34 5.78
CA PRO A 117 4.78 -10.19 6.64
C PRO A 117 4.64 -8.88 5.84
N PRO A 118 4.24 -7.76 6.49
CA PRO A 118 4.10 -6.46 5.84
C PRO A 118 5.30 -6.12 4.98
N ALA A 119 5.06 -5.65 3.74
CA ALA A 119 6.10 -5.38 2.77
C ALA A 119 7.24 -4.55 3.38
N LEU A 120 8.49 -5.03 3.26
CA LEU A 120 9.70 -4.41 3.82
C LEU A 120 9.77 -2.89 3.55
N ALA A 121 9.31 -2.46 2.37
CA ALA A 121 9.26 -1.06 1.96
C ALA A 121 8.36 -0.17 2.85
N ASP A 122 7.25 -0.70 3.37
CA ASP A 122 6.37 0.07 4.25
C ASP A 122 6.95 0.21 5.66
N ARG A 123 7.65 -0.82 6.14
CA ARG A 123 8.42 -0.74 7.39
C ARG A 123 9.55 0.29 7.28
N GLU A 124 10.24 0.31 6.14
CA GLU A 124 11.30 1.29 5.85
C GLU A 124 10.72 2.72 5.82
N ARG A 125 9.62 2.94 5.10
CA ARG A 125 8.94 4.26 5.06
C ARG A 125 8.46 4.71 6.42
N LEU A 126 7.88 3.80 7.21
CA LEU A 126 7.47 4.10 8.58
C LEU A 126 8.68 4.49 9.44
N PHE A 127 9.77 3.73 9.36
CA PHE A 127 11.00 4.03 10.09
C PHE A 127 11.56 5.41 9.73
N GLU A 128 11.68 5.72 8.43
CA GLU A 128 12.18 7.02 7.93
C GLU A 128 11.26 8.18 8.34
N GLY A 129 9.93 7.99 8.24
CA GLY A 129 8.96 8.98 8.68
C GLY A 129 8.99 9.20 10.19
N ALA A 130 8.93 8.13 10.97
CA ALA A 130 8.91 8.18 12.43
C ALA A 130 10.20 8.78 13.00
N ARG A 131 11.37 8.41 12.48
CA ARG A 131 12.63 9.00 12.95
C ARG A 131 12.70 10.50 12.67
N SER A 132 12.15 10.96 11.54
CA SER A 132 12.07 12.39 11.22
C SER A 132 11.10 13.12 12.15
N VAL A 133 9.91 12.56 12.36
CA VAL A 133 8.87 13.14 13.24
C VAL A 133 9.36 13.21 14.70
N TRP A 134 9.95 12.14 15.22
CA TRP A 134 10.45 12.10 16.59
C TRP A 134 11.79 12.82 16.76
N GLY A 135 12.58 12.97 15.68
CA GLY A 135 13.91 13.57 15.74
C GLY A 135 14.94 12.68 16.43
N LEU A 136 14.68 11.38 16.49
CA LEU A 136 15.50 10.35 17.12
C LEU A 136 15.45 9.09 16.27
N LYS A 137 16.58 8.38 16.15
CA LYS A 137 16.61 7.00 15.64
C LYS A 137 17.35 6.08 16.59
N ALA A 138 17.04 4.79 16.51
CA ALA A 138 17.86 3.68 17.00
C ALA A 138 17.96 2.65 15.88
N ASP A 139 19.15 2.08 15.67
CA ASP A 139 19.38 1.05 14.65
C ASP A 139 18.87 -0.31 15.15
N LEU A 140 18.86 -0.53 16.47
CA LEU A 140 18.32 -1.74 17.09
C LEU A 140 17.74 -1.44 18.48
N ILE A 141 16.54 -1.94 18.73
CA ILE A 141 15.96 -2.09 20.07
C ILE A 141 15.89 -3.59 20.35
N HIS A 142 16.65 -4.05 21.33
CA HIS A 142 16.74 -5.46 21.68
C HIS A 142 16.56 -5.65 23.19
N ARG A 143 15.85 -6.72 23.55
CA ARG A 143 15.69 -7.19 24.93
C ARG A 143 16.01 -8.68 24.96
N MET A 144 16.81 -9.07 25.93
CA MET A 144 17.11 -10.46 26.26
C MET A 144 16.88 -10.66 27.75
N ASP A 145 16.09 -11.66 28.10
CA ASP A 145 15.86 -12.06 29.48
C ASP A 145 16.50 -13.44 29.68
N ILE A 146 17.38 -13.55 30.66
CA ILE A 146 18.06 -14.79 31.05
C ILE A 146 17.45 -15.23 32.38
N LEU A 147 16.76 -16.36 32.36
CA LEU A 147 16.05 -16.90 33.52
C LEU A 147 16.86 -18.04 34.15
N HIS A 148 16.90 -18.08 35.48
CA HIS A 148 17.52 -19.13 36.26
C HIS A 148 16.63 -19.52 37.46
N PRO A 149 16.58 -20.81 37.86
CA PRO A 149 15.86 -21.20 39.07
C PRO A 149 16.37 -20.43 40.29
N CYS A 150 15.46 -19.81 41.04
CA CYS A 150 15.81 -19.13 42.29
C CYS A 150 15.86 -20.12 43.45
N ARG A 151 16.63 -19.80 44.50
CA ARG A 151 16.58 -20.54 45.78
C ARG A 151 15.29 -20.29 46.58
N VAL A 152 14.55 -19.24 46.24
CA VAL A 152 13.27 -18.89 46.87
C VAL A 152 12.14 -19.57 46.10
N GLU A 153 11.36 -20.38 46.81
CA GLU A 153 10.21 -21.08 46.23
C GLU A 153 9.21 -20.08 45.62
N GLY A 154 8.76 -20.36 44.39
CA GLY A 154 7.82 -19.51 43.67
C GLY A 154 8.45 -18.32 42.94
N LEU A 155 9.78 -18.12 43.01
CA LEU A 155 10.49 -17.06 42.28
C LEU A 155 11.47 -17.61 41.24
N MET A 156 11.83 -16.78 40.26
CA MET A 156 12.91 -17.03 39.30
C MET A 156 13.92 -15.88 39.35
N ASP A 157 15.20 -16.22 39.27
CA ASP A 157 16.23 -15.24 39.03
C ASP A 157 16.15 -14.80 37.56
N CYS A 158 16.22 -13.49 37.32
CA CYS A 158 16.14 -12.93 35.98
C CYS A 158 17.20 -11.86 35.77
N VAL A 159 17.98 -12.00 34.69
CA VAL A 159 18.86 -10.94 34.19
C VAL A 159 18.28 -10.42 32.87
N THR A 160 17.87 -9.16 32.87
CA THR A 160 17.39 -8.49 31.65
C THR A 160 18.49 -7.62 31.05
N ILE A 161 18.89 -7.92 29.82
CA ILE A 161 19.76 -7.10 28.99
C ILE A 161 18.88 -6.32 28.01
N ARG A 162 18.96 -4.98 28.05
CA ARG A 162 18.27 -4.10 27.09
C ARG A 162 19.30 -3.32 26.29
N THR A 163 19.22 -3.43 24.98
CA THR A 163 20.11 -2.75 24.05
C THR A 163 19.32 -1.76 23.23
N LEU A 164 19.83 -0.53 23.20
CA LEU A 164 19.36 0.53 22.33
C LEU A 164 20.54 1.00 21.48
N ALA A 165 20.85 0.25 20.42
CA ALA A 165 22.07 0.44 19.64
C ALA A 165 21.87 1.49 18.52
N GLY A 166 22.96 2.18 18.18
CA GLY A 166 22.96 3.15 17.09
C GLY A 166 22.04 4.35 17.33
N THR A 167 21.80 4.69 18.60
CA THR A 167 20.96 5.83 18.95
C THR A 167 21.55 7.13 18.48
N ARG A 168 20.77 7.91 17.74
CA ARG A 168 21.18 9.23 17.28
C ARG A 168 20.04 10.21 17.35
N ARG A 169 20.35 11.36 17.95
CA ARG A 169 19.52 12.56 17.85
C ARG A 169 19.65 13.12 16.42
N LEU A 170 18.53 13.42 15.79
CA LEU A 170 18.47 13.95 14.43
C LEU A 170 18.23 15.48 14.39
N ARG A 171 17.77 16.07 15.50
CA ARG A 171 17.58 17.52 15.65
C ARG A 171 17.77 17.97 17.10
N GLY A 172 18.10 19.25 17.31
CA GLY A 172 18.27 19.83 18.65
C GLY A 172 17.05 19.63 19.56
N GLY A 173 17.27 19.60 20.87
CA GLY A 173 16.18 19.58 21.87
C GLY A 173 15.51 18.23 22.17
N VAL A 174 15.74 17.18 21.38
CA VAL A 174 15.10 15.85 21.62
C VAL A 174 15.87 15.01 22.66
N PRO A 175 15.31 14.69 23.85
CA PRO A 175 16.03 13.93 24.87
C PRO A 175 16.34 12.51 24.41
N LEU A 176 17.53 12.01 24.78
CA LEU A 176 17.86 10.59 24.68
C LEU A 176 17.37 9.90 25.95
N VAL A 177 16.24 9.20 25.85
CA VAL A 177 15.66 8.48 27.00
C VAL A 177 16.10 7.03 26.94
N PHE A 178 16.87 6.62 27.93
CA PHE A 178 17.15 5.20 28.16
C PHE A 178 15.99 4.58 28.93
N PRO A 179 15.37 3.51 28.42
CA PRO A 179 14.25 2.87 29.10
C PRO A 179 14.72 2.28 30.43
N ARG A 180 14.08 2.70 31.52
CA ARG A 180 14.33 2.11 32.84
C ARG A 180 13.65 0.74 32.92
N PRO A 181 14.33 -0.31 33.40
CA PRO A 181 13.66 -1.56 33.73
C PRO A 181 12.68 -1.32 34.87
N ARG A 182 11.47 -1.86 34.72
CA ARG A 182 10.50 -2.04 35.79
C ARG A 182 10.15 -3.52 35.83
N VAL A 183 10.21 -4.10 37.02
CA VAL A 183 9.78 -5.47 37.28
C VAL A 183 8.45 -5.38 38.00
N VAL A 184 7.44 -6.01 37.42
CA VAL A 184 6.08 -6.02 37.94
C VAL A 184 5.70 -7.48 38.14
N ASP A 185 5.15 -7.81 39.31
CA ASP A 185 4.64 -9.16 39.58
C ASP A 185 3.30 -9.42 38.86
N ASP A 186 2.77 -10.63 38.99
CA ASP A 186 1.49 -11.06 38.42
C ASP A 186 0.28 -10.30 39.01
N ARG A 187 0.47 -9.58 40.12
CA ARG A 187 -0.53 -8.74 40.79
C ARG A 187 -0.45 -7.27 40.37
N GLY A 188 0.47 -6.92 39.47
CA GLY A 188 0.66 -5.55 39.04
C GLY A 188 1.45 -4.69 40.03
N MET A 189 2.08 -5.28 41.05
CA MET A 189 2.90 -4.55 42.02
C MET A 189 4.35 -4.47 41.55
N GLU A 190 4.95 -3.30 41.73
CA GLU A 190 6.36 -3.09 41.40
C GLU A 190 7.25 -3.76 42.44
N SER A 191 8.08 -4.69 41.99
CA SER A 191 9.17 -5.25 42.78
C SER A 191 10.33 -4.26 42.74
N ARG A 192 10.70 -3.70 43.90
CA ARG A 192 11.78 -2.72 44.04
C ARG A 192 13.15 -3.36 44.03
#